data_AF-A0A9D5PLR4-F1
#
_entry.id   AF-A0A9D5PLR4-F1
#
_cell.length_a   1.000
_cell.length_b   1.000
_cell.length_c   1.000
_cell.angle_alpha   90.00
_cell.angle_beta   90.00
_cell.angle_gamma   90.00
#
_symmetry.space_group_name_H-M   'P 1'
#
loop_
_entity.id
_entity.type
_entity.pdbx_description
1 polymer ?
#
loop_
_entity_poly.entity_id
_entity_poly.type
_entity_poly.pdbx_seq_one_letter_code
_entity_poly.pdbx_strand_id
1 'polypeptide(L)'
;METKMAIDKKALNKLRFFLAGVFALTFVGIVLRSLSLLFFFDSYIGYFAVGALLPILTNIFFLVAAVLILVLTLLLPKDAPYISGQETPISIKVASALCAVASLVIAPVHFITWIGNSSFLWTCLIPLLLLVSAGYFALNIINQKAEFKPFGALLLVLLFVFYLAMSYFDVFVQMNSPNKIMMHMSCLALMLFFMSEARCVAGAMKKKLYIFSTSVAIFFVGVEAIPSIIAIISSKMTTPEYLSYDILLCPILLYLITRAALMMRIPAEEAAPEEVLVEDSEDEITDNTEESTDLQEGI
;
A
#
# COMPACT_ATOMS: atom_id res chain seq x y z
N MET A 1 29.93 -16.91 -1.53
CA MET A 1 29.92 -16.54 -0.10
C MET A 1 28.54 -16.00 0.21
N GLU A 2 27.60 -16.90 0.47
CA GLU A 2 26.20 -16.57 0.78
C GLU A 2 26.07 -16.33 2.28
N THR A 3 26.13 -15.07 2.69
CA THR A 3 25.68 -14.68 4.04
C THR A 3 24.17 -14.86 4.09
N LYS A 4 23.72 -16.00 4.63
CA LYS A 4 22.35 -16.19 5.13
C LYS A 4 22.07 -15.06 6.11
N MET A 5 21.32 -14.06 5.67
CA MET A 5 21.02 -12.87 6.44
C MET A 5 19.88 -13.25 7.39
N ALA A 6 20.23 -13.83 8.55
CA ALA A 6 19.28 -14.22 9.58
C ALA A 6 18.35 -13.04 9.87
N ILE A 7 17.06 -13.20 9.58
CA ILE A 7 16.10 -12.12 9.79
C ILE A 7 15.98 -11.86 11.28
N ASP A 8 16.27 -10.63 11.70
CA ASP A 8 16.06 -10.22 13.09
C ASP A 8 14.57 -10.30 13.44
N LYS A 9 14.19 -11.39 14.13
CA LYS A 9 12.83 -11.65 14.63
C LYS A 9 12.28 -10.47 15.43
N LYS A 10 13.15 -9.71 16.12
CA LYS A 10 12.77 -8.52 16.88
C LYS A 10 12.36 -7.38 15.96
N ALA A 11 13.11 -7.14 14.88
CA ALA A 11 12.76 -6.14 13.86
C ALA A 11 11.44 -6.47 13.16
N LEU A 12 11.21 -7.74 12.84
CA LEU A 12 9.95 -8.19 12.23
C LEU A 12 8.76 -8.00 13.17
N ASN A 13 8.89 -8.37 14.45
CA ASN A 13 7.81 -8.18 15.43
C ASN A 13 7.47 -6.70 15.64
N LYS A 14 8.48 -5.81 15.65
CA LYS A 14 8.26 -4.36 15.69
C LYS A 14 7.48 -3.87 14.46
N LEU A 15 7.82 -4.35 13.26
CA LEU A 15 7.13 -4.00 12.03
C LEU A 15 5.66 -4.48 12.06
N ARG A 16 5.42 -5.71 12.52
CA ARG A 16 4.06 -6.25 12.67
C ARG A 16 3.22 -5.44 13.66
N PHE A 17 3.78 -5.12 14.82
CA PHE A 17 3.10 -4.29 15.82
C PHE A 17 2.79 -2.90 15.26
N PHE A 18 3.73 -2.29 14.56
CA PHE A 18 3.53 -1.01 13.88
C PHE A 18 2.38 -1.08 12.87
N LEU A 19 2.40 -2.04 11.94
CA LEU A 19 1.35 -2.17 10.93
C LEU A 19 -0.02 -2.53 11.52
N ALA A 20 -0.05 -3.37 12.56
CA ALA A 20 -1.29 -3.61 13.33
C ALA A 20 -1.83 -2.32 13.95
N GLY A 21 -0.96 -1.48 14.49
CA GLY A 21 -1.31 -0.14 14.97
C GLY A 21 -1.87 0.75 13.87
N VAL A 22 -1.28 0.75 12.67
CA VAL A 22 -1.80 1.49 11.50
C VAL A 22 -3.21 1.02 11.14
N PHE A 23 -3.45 -0.29 11.08
CA PHE A 23 -4.78 -0.83 10.80
C PHE A 23 -5.80 -0.45 11.87
N ALA A 24 -5.42 -0.53 13.15
CA ALA A 24 -6.28 -0.14 14.26
C ALA A 24 -6.64 1.36 14.20
N LEU A 25 -5.65 2.23 13.96
CA LEU A 25 -5.87 3.67 13.79
C LEU A 25 -6.78 3.96 12.60
N THR A 26 -6.55 3.28 11.47
CA THR A 26 -7.37 3.43 10.26
C THR A 26 -8.81 3.01 10.53
N PHE A 27 -9.03 1.88 11.20
CA PHE A 27 -10.36 1.41 11.56
C PHE A 27 -11.10 2.39 12.48
N VAL A 28 -10.44 2.86 13.55
CA VAL A 28 -11.02 3.88 14.44
C VAL A 28 -11.33 5.17 13.66
N GLY A 29 -10.45 5.58 12.76
CA GLY A 29 -10.64 6.75 11.91
C GLY A 29 -11.84 6.62 10.97
N ILE A 30 -12.02 5.45 10.35
CA ILE A 30 -13.19 5.13 9.52
C ILE A 30 -14.47 5.27 10.33
N VAL A 31 -14.52 4.67 11.53
CA VAL A 31 -15.70 4.75 12.41
C VAL A 31 -15.99 6.21 12.79
N LEU A 32 -15.01 6.94 13.31
CA LEU A 32 -15.19 8.34 13.73
C LEU A 32 -15.66 9.25 12.60
N ARG A 33 -15.06 9.11 11.41
CA ARG A 33 -15.45 9.89 10.22
C ARG A 33 -16.82 9.51 9.72
N SER A 34 -17.16 8.22 9.70
CA SER A 34 -18.50 7.76 9.28
C SER A 34 -19.57 8.31 10.20
N LEU A 35 -19.37 8.22 11.52
CA LEU A 35 -20.30 8.81 12.50
C LEU A 35 -20.39 10.34 12.33
N SER A 36 -19.27 11.02 12.11
CA SER A 36 -19.27 12.46 11.85
C SER A 36 -20.08 12.83 10.61
N LEU A 37 -19.93 12.07 9.52
CA LEU A 37 -20.69 12.27 8.29
C LEU A 37 -22.18 11.97 8.46
N LEU A 38 -22.52 10.89 9.15
CA LEU A 38 -23.92 10.46 9.29
C LEU A 38 -24.73 11.39 10.19
N PHE A 39 -24.13 11.88 11.27
CA PHE A 39 -24.87 12.61 12.31
C PHE A 39 -24.71 14.13 12.23
N PHE A 40 -23.59 14.64 11.71
CA PHE A 40 -23.25 16.06 11.82
C PHE A 40 -22.96 16.75 10.49
N PHE A 41 -22.93 16.04 9.36
CA PHE A 41 -22.66 16.65 8.06
C PHE A 41 -23.94 17.19 7.42
N ASP A 42 -23.87 18.43 6.99
CA ASP A 42 -24.89 19.12 6.21
C ASP A 42 -24.45 19.12 4.74
N SER A 43 -25.18 18.37 3.90
CA SER A 43 -24.89 18.25 2.46
C SER A 43 -25.22 19.51 1.66
N TYR A 44 -26.09 20.39 2.18
CA TYR A 44 -26.44 21.63 1.48
C TYR A 44 -25.31 22.64 1.57
N ILE A 45 -24.71 22.76 2.75
CA ILE A 45 -23.59 23.68 2.99
C ILE A 45 -22.24 23.01 2.67
N GLY A 46 -22.16 21.68 2.80
CA GLY A 46 -20.93 20.91 2.61
C GLY A 46 -20.01 20.92 3.85
N TYR A 47 -20.54 21.20 5.03
CA TYR A 47 -19.80 21.32 6.30
C TYR A 47 -20.42 20.50 7.41
N PHE A 48 -19.64 20.28 8.46
CA PHE A 48 -20.21 19.84 9.71
C PHE A 48 -20.94 20.96 10.43
N ALA A 49 -21.96 20.60 11.20
CA ALA A 49 -22.67 21.51 12.09
C ALA A 49 -21.68 22.25 13.01
N VAL A 50 -21.87 23.57 13.10
CA VAL A 50 -21.00 24.45 13.89
C VAL A 50 -21.05 24.04 15.36
N GLY A 51 -19.88 23.87 15.98
CA GLY A 51 -19.75 23.48 17.39
C GLY A 51 -19.94 21.98 17.66
N ALA A 52 -20.14 21.15 16.64
CA ALA A 52 -20.20 19.70 16.83
C ALA A 52 -18.86 19.15 17.33
N LEU A 53 -18.88 18.51 18.49
CA LEU A 53 -17.68 17.98 19.14
C LEU A 53 -17.05 16.82 18.34
N LEU A 54 -17.87 15.91 17.80
CA LEU A 54 -17.39 14.69 17.17
C LEU A 54 -16.51 14.93 15.92
N PRO A 55 -16.86 15.83 14.99
CA PRO A 55 -15.97 16.20 13.89
C PRO A 55 -14.65 16.82 14.34
N ILE A 56 -14.66 17.62 15.40
CA ILE A 56 -13.45 18.22 15.97
C ILE A 56 -12.52 17.11 16.50
N LEU A 57 -13.07 16.17 17.28
CA LEU A 57 -12.32 15.02 17.79
C LEU A 57 -11.78 14.14 16.67
N THR A 58 -12.55 13.94 15.60
CA THR A 58 -12.11 13.20 14.40
C THR A 58 -10.88 13.85 13.77
N ASN A 59 -10.90 15.18 13.58
CA ASN A 59 -9.77 15.90 12.99
C ASN A 59 -8.53 15.85 13.89
N ILE A 60 -8.69 16.01 15.21
CA ILE A 60 -7.59 15.86 16.18
C ILE A 60 -7.01 14.44 16.11
N PHE A 61 -7.88 13.43 16.08
CA PHE A 61 -7.47 12.04 15.95
C PHE A 61 -6.67 11.80 14.67
N PHE A 62 -7.11 12.35 13.53
CA PHE A 62 -6.39 12.23 12.26
C PHE A 62 -5.00 12.85 12.29
N LEU A 63 -4.88 14.03 12.89
CA LEU A 63 -3.58 14.68 13.08
C LEU A 63 -2.66 13.84 13.96
N VAL A 64 -3.14 13.37 15.11
CA VAL A 64 -2.38 12.53 16.05
C VAL A 64 -1.97 11.22 15.38
N ALA A 65 -2.88 10.58 14.65
CA ALA A 65 -2.59 9.34 13.92
C ALA A 65 -1.51 9.55 12.85
N ALA A 66 -1.59 10.61 12.05
CA ALA A 66 -0.59 10.93 11.04
C ALA A 66 0.81 11.18 11.66
N VAL A 67 0.86 11.95 12.75
CA VAL A 67 2.11 12.19 13.51
C VAL A 67 2.64 10.87 14.08
N LEU A 68 1.77 10.03 14.65
CA LEU A 68 2.18 8.75 15.22
C LEU A 68 2.74 7.81 14.16
N ILE A 69 2.12 7.73 12.98
CA ILE A 69 2.62 6.95 11.83
C ILE A 69 4.02 7.42 11.45
N LEU A 70 4.24 8.74 11.35
CA LEU A 70 5.55 9.32 11.05
C LEU A 70 6.59 8.94 12.12
N VAL A 71 6.31 9.22 13.39
CA VAL A 71 7.22 8.96 14.51
C VAL A 71 7.57 7.48 14.60
N LEU A 72 6.57 6.59 14.57
CA LEU A 72 6.80 5.15 14.65
C LEU A 72 7.58 4.63 13.45
N THR A 73 7.39 5.18 12.24
CA THR A 73 8.19 4.78 11.08
C THR A 73 9.65 5.21 11.23
N LEU A 74 9.92 6.37 11.81
CA LEU A 74 11.29 6.81 12.09
C LEU A 74 12.00 5.89 13.08
N LEU A 75 11.26 5.38 14.08
CA LEU A 75 11.75 4.45 15.11
C LEU A 75 11.97 3.01 14.62
N LEU A 76 11.49 2.65 13.41
CA LEU A 76 11.78 1.33 12.84
C LEU A 76 13.30 1.17 12.59
N PRO A 77 13.86 -0.04 12.74
CA PRO A 77 15.24 -0.30 12.38
C PRO A 77 15.49 -0.06 10.88
N LYS A 78 16.70 0.35 10.50
CA LYS A 78 17.09 0.55 9.10
C LYS A 78 17.03 -0.75 8.30
N ASP A 79 17.33 -1.86 8.97
CA ASP A 79 17.41 -3.19 8.37
C ASP A 79 16.08 -3.96 8.44
N ALA A 80 14.95 -3.25 8.58
CA ALA A 80 13.64 -3.88 8.62
C ALA A 80 13.50 -4.90 7.46
N PRO A 81 13.09 -6.15 7.76
CA PRO A 81 12.97 -7.17 6.73
C PRO A 81 11.93 -6.75 5.71
N TYR A 82 12.25 -6.97 4.44
CA TYR A 82 11.34 -6.71 3.33
C TYR A 82 11.49 -7.82 2.31
N ILE A 83 10.38 -8.43 1.92
CA ILE A 83 10.36 -9.44 0.86
C ILE A 83 10.35 -8.70 -0.49
N SER A 84 11.54 -8.43 -1.01
CA SER A 84 11.74 -8.00 -2.40
C SER A 84 12.04 -9.24 -3.23
N GLY A 85 11.10 -9.68 -4.07
CA GLY A 85 11.44 -10.57 -5.18
C GLY A 85 10.81 -11.96 -5.19
N GLN A 86 9.93 -12.31 -4.25
CA GLN A 86 9.10 -13.50 -4.44
C GLN A 86 8.06 -13.26 -5.53
N GLU A 87 7.69 -14.33 -6.24
CA GLU A 87 6.55 -14.35 -7.16
C GLU A 87 5.37 -13.58 -6.56
N THR A 88 4.73 -12.72 -7.37
CA THR A 88 3.58 -11.95 -6.90
C THR A 88 2.52 -12.92 -6.37
N PRO A 89 2.24 -12.93 -5.05
CA PRO A 89 1.30 -13.87 -4.48
C PRO A 89 -0.09 -13.61 -5.04
N ILE A 90 -0.93 -14.65 -5.05
CA ILE A 90 -2.30 -14.60 -5.59
C ILE A 90 -3.08 -13.42 -5.01
N SER A 91 -2.88 -13.08 -3.74
CA SER A 91 -3.52 -11.92 -3.09
C SER A 91 -3.22 -10.58 -3.77
N ILE A 92 -1.96 -10.33 -4.21
CA ILE A 92 -1.65 -9.11 -4.99
C ILE A 92 -2.33 -9.18 -6.35
N LYS A 93 -2.32 -10.35 -7.01
CA LYS A 93 -2.92 -10.50 -8.34
C LYS A 93 -4.42 -10.19 -8.29
N VAL A 94 -5.12 -10.71 -7.28
CA VAL A 94 -6.56 -10.43 -7.06
C VAL A 94 -6.78 -8.94 -6.76
N ALA A 95 -6.02 -8.34 -5.83
CA ALA A 95 -6.18 -6.92 -5.53
C ALA A 95 -5.86 -6.02 -6.74
N SER A 96 -4.86 -6.39 -7.54
CA SER A 96 -4.51 -5.69 -8.79
C SER A 96 -5.60 -5.86 -9.84
N ALA A 97 -6.18 -7.05 -9.99
CA ALA A 97 -7.30 -7.28 -10.90
C ALA A 97 -8.49 -6.39 -10.55
N LEU A 98 -8.83 -6.26 -9.27
CA LEU A 98 -9.90 -5.36 -8.82
C LEU A 98 -9.59 -3.89 -9.14
N CYS A 99 -8.35 -3.43 -8.94
CA CYS A 99 -7.93 -2.08 -9.33
C CYS A 99 -8.01 -1.86 -10.84
N ALA A 100 -7.61 -2.85 -11.64
CA ALA A 100 -7.67 -2.79 -13.10
C ALA A 100 -9.12 -2.71 -13.59
N VAL A 101 -10.00 -3.57 -13.07
CA VAL A 101 -11.43 -3.57 -13.40
C VAL A 101 -12.07 -2.25 -13.01
N ALA A 102 -11.83 -1.75 -11.79
CA ALA A 102 -12.37 -0.46 -11.36
C ALA A 102 -11.90 0.67 -12.28
N SER A 103 -10.60 0.73 -12.61
CA SER A 103 -10.07 1.74 -13.52
C SER A 103 -10.70 1.66 -14.93
N LEU A 104 -10.91 0.46 -15.46
CA LEU A 104 -11.56 0.24 -16.76
C LEU A 104 -13.04 0.64 -16.76
N VAL A 105 -13.76 0.41 -15.68
CA VAL A 105 -15.18 0.77 -15.55
C VAL A 105 -15.34 2.28 -15.33
N ILE A 106 -14.45 2.90 -14.56
CA ILE A 106 -14.54 4.31 -14.18
C ILE A 106 -14.12 5.23 -15.34
N ALA A 107 -13.19 4.80 -16.20
CA ALA A 107 -12.75 5.57 -17.37
C ALA A 107 -13.90 6.01 -18.30
N PRO A 108 -14.77 5.13 -18.82
CA PRO A 108 -15.90 5.53 -19.67
C PRO A 108 -16.95 6.34 -18.91
N VAL A 109 -17.15 6.08 -17.61
CA VAL A 109 -18.06 6.88 -16.78
C VAL A 109 -17.57 8.33 -16.73
N HIS A 110 -16.29 8.57 -16.42
CA HIS A 110 -15.72 9.92 -16.47
C HIS A 110 -15.82 10.54 -17.86
N PHE A 111 -15.50 9.79 -18.91
CA PHE A 111 -15.59 10.31 -20.28
C PHE A 111 -17.01 10.80 -20.60
N ILE A 112 -18.03 9.98 -20.32
CA ILE A 112 -19.44 10.30 -20.59
C ILE A 112 -19.91 11.47 -19.74
N THR A 113 -19.58 11.49 -18.44
CA THR A 113 -19.99 12.58 -17.52
C THR A 113 -19.43 13.93 -17.97
N TRP A 114 -18.24 13.94 -18.58
CA TRP A 114 -17.54 15.19 -18.94
C TRP A 114 -17.50 15.49 -20.44
N ILE A 115 -18.12 14.67 -21.30
CA ILE A 115 -18.07 14.86 -22.77
C ILE A 115 -18.71 16.18 -23.23
N GLY A 116 -19.70 16.68 -22.49
CA GLY A 116 -20.34 17.97 -22.75
C GLY A 116 -19.59 19.18 -22.19
N ASN A 117 -18.53 18.95 -21.41
CA ASN A 117 -17.76 20.01 -20.77
C ASN A 117 -16.56 20.36 -21.65
N SER A 118 -16.35 21.64 -21.98
CA SER A 118 -15.33 22.07 -22.96
C SER A 118 -13.87 21.91 -22.49
N SER A 119 -13.65 21.28 -21.34
CA SER A 119 -12.32 21.11 -20.74
C SER A 119 -11.70 19.77 -21.15
N PHE A 120 -10.90 19.80 -22.23
CA PHE A 120 -10.13 18.63 -22.72
C PHE A 120 -9.38 17.88 -21.61
N LEU A 121 -8.85 18.61 -20.62
CA LEU A 121 -8.13 18.04 -19.47
C LEU A 121 -9.00 17.05 -18.67
N TRP A 122 -10.24 17.40 -18.35
CA TRP A 122 -11.11 16.55 -17.53
C TRP A 122 -11.74 15.43 -18.35
N THR A 123 -12.13 15.74 -19.58
CA THR A 123 -12.85 14.83 -20.47
C THR A 123 -11.95 13.74 -21.04
N CYS A 124 -10.71 14.05 -21.44
CA CYS A 124 -9.86 13.10 -22.16
C CYS A 124 -8.70 12.57 -21.31
N LEU A 125 -8.03 13.44 -20.55
CA LEU A 125 -6.78 13.07 -19.89
C LEU A 125 -7.00 12.16 -18.66
N ILE A 126 -8.02 12.43 -17.84
CA ILE A 126 -8.34 11.56 -16.69
C ILE A 126 -8.75 10.15 -17.16
N PRO A 127 -9.69 9.97 -18.11
CA PRO A 127 -10.00 8.64 -18.64
C PRO A 127 -8.79 7.92 -19.24
N LEU A 128 -7.94 8.63 -19.98
CA LEU A 128 -6.71 8.04 -20.53
C LEU A 128 -5.78 7.54 -19.42
N LEU A 129 -5.56 8.35 -18.37
CA LEU A 129 -4.74 7.96 -17.23
C LEU A 129 -5.36 6.82 -16.41
N LEU A 130 -6.68 6.71 -16.36
CA LEU A 130 -7.38 5.55 -15.79
C LEU A 130 -7.14 4.27 -16.61
N LEU A 131 -7.14 4.35 -17.95
CA LEU A 131 -6.77 3.21 -18.79
C LEU A 131 -5.30 2.80 -18.59
N VAL A 132 -4.40 3.76 -18.43
CA VAL A 132 -3.00 3.50 -18.07
C VAL A 132 -2.88 2.86 -16.69
N SER A 133 -3.65 3.33 -15.70
CA SER A 133 -3.76 2.70 -14.37
C SER A 133 -4.16 1.22 -14.50
N ALA A 134 -5.18 0.93 -15.31
CA ALA A 134 -5.58 -0.45 -15.60
C ALA A 134 -4.44 -1.28 -16.18
N GLY A 135 -3.69 -0.73 -17.13
CA GLY A 135 -2.48 -1.36 -17.68
C GLY A 135 -1.43 -1.65 -16.62
N TYR A 136 -1.12 -0.69 -15.75
CA TYR A 136 -0.17 -0.88 -14.65
C TYR A 136 -0.59 -2.04 -13.72
N PHE A 137 -1.86 -2.09 -13.33
CA PHE A 137 -2.35 -3.18 -12.49
C PHE A 137 -2.42 -4.51 -13.24
N ALA A 138 -2.72 -4.53 -14.54
CA ALA A 138 -2.65 -5.73 -15.36
C ALA A 138 -1.23 -6.32 -15.43
N LEU A 139 -0.20 -5.47 -15.54
CA LEU A 139 1.21 -5.89 -15.47
C LEU A 139 1.55 -6.59 -14.15
N ASN A 140 0.92 -6.20 -13.04
CA ASN A 140 1.08 -6.89 -11.75
C ASN A 140 0.45 -8.30 -11.73
N ILE A 141 -0.56 -8.57 -12.57
CA ILE A 141 -1.24 -9.87 -12.63
C ILE A 141 -0.38 -10.89 -13.38
N ILE A 142 0.15 -10.50 -14.54
CA ILE A 142 0.97 -11.35 -15.41
C ILE A 142 2.42 -11.53 -14.91
N ASN A 143 2.78 -10.87 -13.80
CA ASN A 143 4.10 -10.93 -13.18
C ASN A 143 5.25 -10.64 -14.16
N GLN A 144 4.99 -9.81 -15.18
CA GLN A 144 5.98 -9.49 -16.19
C GLN A 144 6.95 -8.46 -15.60
N LYS A 145 8.26 -8.77 -15.64
CA LYS A 145 9.33 -7.79 -15.37
C LYS A 145 9.40 -6.83 -16.57
N ALA A 146 8.43 -5.93 -16.66
CA ALA A 146 8.38 -4.91 -17.71
C ALA A 146 9.24 -3.72 -17.29
N GLU A 147 10.20 -3.35 -18.13
CA GLU A 147 11.05 -2.16 -17.95
C GLU A 147 10.21 -0.88 -17.82
N PHE A 148 9.00 -0.87 -18.37
CA PHE A 148 8.07 0.26 -18.34
C PHE A 148 7.22 0.35 -17.07
N LYS A 149 7.29 -0.63 -16.16
CA LYS A 149 6.45 -0.66 -14.95
C LYS A 149 6.67 0.53 -14.00
N PRO A 150 7.89 1.06 -13.79
CA PRO A 150 8.10 2.31 -13.05
C PRO A 150 7.38 3.50 -13.67
N PHE A 151 7.35 3.61 -15.00
CA PHE A 151 6.63 4.67 -15.70
C PHE A 151 5.12 4.57 -15.48
N GLY A 152 4.56 3.36 -15.48
CA GLY A 152 3.15 3.16 -15.13
C GLY A 152 2.78 3.66 -13.74
N ALA A 153 3.64 3.40 -12.74
CA ALA A 153 3.45 3.92 -11.38
C ALA A 153 3.56 5.46 -11.33
N LEU A 154 4.43 6.09 -12.12
CA LEU A 154 4.50 7.56 -12.22
C LEU A 154 3.29 8.16 -12.94
N LEU A 155 2.71 7.47 -13.91
CA LEU A 155 1.47 7.92 -14.57
C LEU A 155 0.27 7.84 -13.61
N LEU A 156 0.27 6.90 -12.67
CA LEU A 156 -0.66 6.89 -11.54
C LEU A 156 -0.49 8.11 -10.62
N VAL A 157 0.74 8.55 -10.35
CA VAL A 157 0.97 9.82 -9.62
C VAL A 157 0.33 10.98 -10.38
N LEU A 158 0.51 11.03 -11.70
CA LEU A 158 -0.08 12.06 -12.55
C LEU A 158 -1.62 12.02 -12.52
N LEU A 159 -2.23 10.83 -12.51
CA LEU A 159 -3.68 10.67 -12.35
C LEU A 159 -4.18 11.37 -11.06
N PHE A 160 -3.51 11.16 -9.93
CA PHE A 160 -3.91 11.78 -8.67
C PHE A 160 -3.62 13.29 -8.61
N VAL A 161 -2.61 13.78 -9.33
CA VAL A 161 -2.42 15.22 -9.55
C VAL A 161 -3.64 15.82 -10.27
N PHE A 162 -4.15 15.14 -11.30
CA PHE A 162 -5.34 15.60 -12.01
C PHE A 162 -6.62 15.51 -11.17
N TYR A 163 -6.79 14.46 -10.36
CA TYR A 163 -7.91 14.41 -9.40
C TYR A 163 -7.84 15.55 -8.37
N LEU A 164 -6.65 15.86 -7.87
CA LEU A 164 -6.44 16.97 -6.95
C LEU A 164 -6.74 18.31 -7.63
N ALA A 165 -6.27 18.52 -8.86
CA ALA A 165 -6.56 19.71 -9.64
C ALA A 165 -8.06 19.85 -9.96
N MET A 166 -8.73 18.76 -10.35
CA MET A 166 -10.16 18.74 -10.61
C MET A 166 -10.96 19.15 -9.37
N SER A 167 -10.63 18.59 -8.21
CA SER A 167 -11.27 18.93 -6.92
C SER A 167 -10.94 20.37 -6.47
N TYR A 168 -9.72 20.83 -6.72
CA TYR A 168 -9.28 22.19 -6.39
C TYR A 168 -10.01 23.25 -7.22
N PHE A 169 -10.14 23.04 -8.54
CA PHE A 169 -10.81 23.98 -9.44
C PHE A 169 -12.34 23.81 -9.47
N ASP A 170 -12.90 22.84 -8.75
CA ASP A 170 -14.34 22.74 -8.57
C ASP A 170 -14.87 23.91 -7.74
N VAL A 171 -15.60 24.80 -8.42
CA VAL A 171 -16.20 26.01 -7.86
C VAL A 171 -17.50 25.76 -7.10
N PHE A 172 -18.11 24.58 -7.22
CA PHE A 172 -19.41 24.27 -6.63
C PHE A 172 -19.33 23.86 -5.16
N VAL A 173 -18.17 23.36 -4.73
CA VAL A 173 -17.92 22.97 -3.35
C VAL A 173 -16.77 23.79 -2.78
N GLN A 174 -16.95 24.32 -1.57
CA GLN A 174 -15.94 25.13 -0.92
C GLN A 174 -14.64 24.35 -0.65
N MET A 175 -13.49 25.00 -0.83
CA MET A 175 -12.16 24.39 -0.74
C MET A 175 -11.87 23.76 0.62
N ASN A 176 -12.33 24.40 1.70
CA ASN A 176 -12.16 23.93 3.08
C ASN A 176 -13.26 22.97 3.53
N SER A 177 -14.09 22.45 2.61
CA SER A 177 -15.05 21.41 2.97
C SER A 177 -14.31 20.17 3.48
N PRO A 178 -14.78 19.53 4.56
CA PRO A 178 -14.10 18.38 5.15
C PRO A 178 -13.87 17.25 4.16
N ASN A 179 -14.78 17.06 3.19
CA ASN A 179 -14.64 16.03 2.17
C ASN A 179 -13.49 16.32 1.20
N LYS A 180 -13.39 17.56 0.69
CA LYS A 180 -12.29 17.94 -0.21
C LYS A 180 -10.92 17.81 0.47
N ILE A 181 -10.82 18.26 1.73
CA ILE A 181 -9.57 18.13 2.49
C ILE A 181 -9.14 16.67 2.56
N MET A 182 -10.05 15.76 2.90
CA MET A 182 -9.73 14.35 3.03
C MET A 182 -9.40 13.69 1.69
N MET A 183 -10.12 14.03 0.62
CA MET A 183 -9.78 13.65 -0.76
C MET A 183 -8.37 14.13 -1.17
N HIS A 184 -7.99 15.37 -0.81
CA HIS A 184 -6.65 15.89 -1.14
C HIS A 184 -5.57 15.12 -0.36
N MET A 185 -5.81 14.84 0.92
CA MET A 185 -4.88 14.07 1.75
C MET A 185 -4.70 12.63 1.24
N SER A 186 -5.77 11.96 0.80
CA SER A 186 -5.69 10.62 0.20
C SER A 186 -4.99 10.63 -1.16
N CYS A 187 -5.25 11.62 -2.02
CA CYS A 187 -4.49 11.83 -3.26
C CYS A 187 -2.99 12.00 -2.98
N LEU A 188 -2.60 12.88 -2.07
CA LEU A 188 -1.19 13.11 -1.71
C LEU A 188 -0.55 11.84 -1.14
N ALA A 189 -1.26 11.09 -0.31
CA ALA A 189 -0.78 9.83 0.24
C ALA A 189 -0.56 8.76 -0.85
N LEU A 190 -1.47 8.66 -1.83
CA LEU A 190 -1.33 7.77 -2.98
C LEU A 190 -0.19 8.18 -3.90
N MET A 191 -0.01 9.48 -4.14
CA MET A 191 1.14 9.99 -4.89
C MET A 191 2.45 9.57 -4.21
N LEU A 192 2.56 9.75 -2.89
CA LEU A 192 3.73 9.33 -2.12
C LEU A 192 3.97 7.82 -2.20
N PHE A 193 2.90 7.02 -2.11
CA PHE A 193 2.97 5.57 -2.26
C PHE A 193 3.44 5.16 -3.66
N PHE A 194 2.81 5.66 -4.73
CA PHE A 194 3.17 5.27 -6.10
C PHE A 194 4.55 5.77 -6.53
N MET A 195 5.02 6.91 -6.00
CA MET A 195 6.43 7.30 -6.14
C MET A 195 7.37 6.28 -5.46
N SER A 196 7.02 5.81 -4.27
CA SER A 196 7.81 4.82 -3.54
C SER A 196 7.75 3.44 -4.19
N GLU A 197 6.61 3.07 -4.76
CA GLU A 197 6.40 1.86 -5.57
C GLU A 197 7.22 1.92 -6.86
N ALA A 198 7.23 3.05 -7.57
CA ALA A 198 8.05 3.23 -8.78
C ALA A 198 9.54 2.99 -8.48
N ARG A 199 10.02 3.51 -7.33
CA ARG A 199 11.39 3.26 -6.85
C ARG A 199 11.64 1.79 -6.51
N CYS A 200 10.67 1.13 -5.88
CA CYS A 200 10.73 -0.29 -5.58
C CYS A 200 10.88 -1.12 -6.87
N VAL A 201 10.02 -0.88 -7.85
CA VAL A 201 10.03 -1.58 -9.14
C VAL A 201 11.30 -1.28 -9.95
N ALA A 202 11.85 -0.07 -9.85
CA ALA A 202 13.10 0.31 -10.49
C ALA A 202 14.37 -0.22 -9.76
N GLY A 203 14.22 -1.00 -8.69
CA GLY A 203 15.35 -1.54 -7.91
C GLY A 203 16.04 -0.55 -6.96
N ALA A 204 15.53 0.69 -6.85
CA ALA A 204 16.09 1.75 -5.99
C ALA A 204 15.33 1.91 -4.66
N MET A 205 14.97 0.77 -4.05
CA MET A 205 14.10 0.71 -2.89
C MET A 205 14.69 1.41 -1.65
N LYS A 206 13.85 2.19 -0.97
CA LYS A 206 14.12 2.69 0.39
C LYS A 206 13.06 2.12 1.33
N LYS A 207 13.39 1.05 2.06
CA LYS A 207 12.43 0.26 2.86
C LYS A 207 11.57 1.11 3.81
N LYS A 208 12.21 1.98 4.61
CA LYS A 208 11.49 2.87 5.54
C LYS A 208 10.51 3.81 4.83
N LEU A 209 10.93 4.38 3.70
CA LEU A 209 10.08 5.28 2.92
C LEU A 209 8.87 4.53 2.36
N TYR A 210 9.08 3.30 1.88
CA TYR A 210 8.00 2.46 1.34
C TYR A 210 7.01 2.03 2.43
N ILE A 211 7.49 1.66 3.63
CA ILE A 211 6.64 1.34 4.79
C ILE A 211 5.85 2.60 5.21
N PHE A 212 6.52 3.75 5.32
CA PHE A 212 5.88 5.02 5.65
C PHE A 212 4.77 5.37 4.64
N SER A 213 5.11 5.40 3.36
CA SER A 213 4.18 5.80 2.30
C SER A 213 2.99 4.85 2.21
N THR A 214 3.22 3.55 2.36
CA THR A 214 2.13 2.54 2.38
C THR A 214 1.23 2.76 3.59
N SER A 215 1.79 3.02 4.78
CA SER A 215 1.02 3.21 6.01
C SER A 215 0.17 4.49 5.96
N VAL A 216 0.75 5.59 5.48
CA VAL A 216 0.05 6.87 5.30
C VAL A 216 -1.06 6.73 4.25
N ALA A 217 -0.80 6.01 3.15
CA ALA A 217 -1.79 5.73 2.13
C ALA A 217 -2.95 4.87 2.67
N ILE A 218 -2.67 3.78 3.40
CA ILE A 218 -3.72 2.95 4.02
C ILE A 218 -4.62 3.80 4.91
N PHE A 219 -4.02 4.66 5.75
CA PHE A 219 -4.76 5.52 6.65
C PHE A 219 -5.67 6.48 5.89
N PHE A 220 -5.11 7.37 5.07
CA PHE A 220 -5.90 8.42 4.41
C PHE A 220 -6.87 7.89 3.35
N VAL A 221 -6.49 6.85 2.59
CA VAL A 221 -7.41 6.21 1.64
C VAL A 221 -8.55 5.52 2.38
N GLY A 222 -8.25 4.84 3.48
CA GLY A 222 -9.26 4.16 4.30
C GLY A 222 -10.27 5.12 4.90
N VAL A 223 -9.79 6.18 5.55
CA VAL A 223 -10.66 7.17 6.22
C VAL A 223 -11.39 8.11 5.25
N GLU A 224 -11.05 8.09 3.97
CA GLU A 224 -11.80 8.78 2.91
C GLU A 224 -12.83 7.84 2.26
N ALA A 225 -12.37 6.79 1.59
CA ALA A 225 -13.21 6.00 0.69
C ALA A 225 -14.41 5.35 1.38
N ILE A 226 -14.18 4.72 2.54
CA ILE A 226 -15.23 3.96 3.23
C ILE A 226 -16.28 4.91 3.84
N PRO A 227 -15.90 5.93 4.64
CA PRO A 227 -16.87 6.87 5.18
C PRO A 227 -17.66 7.64 4.11
N SER A 228 -17.01 8.06 3.02
CA SER A 228 -17.67 8.77 1.92
C SER A 228 -18.72 7.88 1.24
N ILE A 229 -18.41 6.63 0.92
CA ILE A 229 -19.39 5.67 0.37
C ILE A 229 -20.55 5.43 1.33
N ILE A 230 -20.28 5.24 2.62
CA ILE A 230 -21.34 5.06 3.64
C ILE A 230 -22.27 6.28 3.68
N ALA A 231 -21.70 7.49 3.63
CA ALA A 231 -22.47 8.73 3.62
C ALA A 231 -23.31 8.88 2.34
N ILE A 232 -22.78 8.50 1.17
CA ILE A 232 -23.52 8.51 -0.11
C ILE A 232 -24.68 7.53 -0.07
N ILE A 233 -24.44 6.28 0.33
CA ILE A 233 -25.49 5.25 0.43
C ILE A 233 -26.57 5.68 1.43
N SER A 234 -26.19 6.37 2.50
CA SER A 234 -27.11 6.91 3.51
C SER A 234 -27.80 8.21 3.07
N SER A 235 -27.62 8.64 1.82
CA SER A 235 -28.15 9.90 1.26
C SER A 235 -27.73 11.16 2.02
N LYS A 236 -26.63 11.09 2.78
CA LYS A 236 -26.02 12.21 3.52
C LYS A 236 -25.03 13.01 2.69
N MET A 237 -24.55 12.44 1.59
CA MET A 237 -23.71 13.15 0.62
C MET A 237 -24.25 12.90 -0.78
N THR A 238 -24.57 13.97 -1.51
CA THR A 238 -25.35 13.92 -2.76
C THR A 238 -24.54 14.26 -4.00
N THR A 239 -23.23 14.47 -3.87
CA THR A 239 -22.33 14.85 -4.97
C THR A 239 -21.81 13.61 -5.70
N PRO A 240 -22.38 13.22 -6.85
CA PRO A 240 -21.99 12.00 -7.57
C PRO A 240 -20.59 12.11 -8.20
N GLU A 241 -20.06 13.33 -8.35
CA GLU A 241 -18.77 13.62 -8.98
C GLU A 241 -17.58 13.01 -8.20
N TYR A 242 -17.73 12.84 -6.89
CA TYR A 242 -16.71 12.22 -6.04
C TYR A 242 -16.90 10.70 -5.87
N LEU A 243 -18.08 10.17 -6.23
CA LEU A 243 -18.38 8.75 -6.08
C LEU A 243 -17.45 7.88 -6.94
N SER A 244 -17.13 8.29 -8.16
CA SER A 244 -16.20 7.56 -9.01
C SER A 244 -14.79 7.48 -8.41
N TYR A 245 -14.35 8.55 -7.77
CA TYR A 245 -13.09 8.58 -7.04
C TYR A 245 -13.12 7.64 -5.83
N ASP A 246 -14.18 7.68 -5.01
CA ASP A 246 -14.33 6.82 -3.83
C ASP A 246 -14.39 5.33 -4.21
N ILE A 247 -15.08 5.00 -5.30
CA ILE A 247 -15.13 3.64 -5.85
C ILE A 247 -13.75 3.17 -6.31
N LEU A 248 -12.94 4.05 -6.92
CA LEU A 248 -11.56 3.73 -7.30
C LEU A 248 -10.67 3.47 -6.07
N LEU A 249 -10.89 4.21 -4.99
CA LEU A 249 -10.09 4.10 -3.78
C LEU A 249 -10.29 2.77 -3.04
N CYS A 250 -11.48 2.18 -3.05
CA CYS A 250 -11.76 0.89 -2.39
C CYS A 250 -10.83 -0.28 -2.82
N PRO A 251 -10.70 -0.61 -4.12
CA PRO A 251 -9.78 -1.66 -4.55
C PRO A 251 -8.32 -1.26 -4.34
N ILE A 252 -7.98 0.03 -4.42
CA ILE A 252 -6.64 0.52 -4.10
C ILE A 252 -6.32 0.31 -2.62
N LEU A 253 -7.27 0.53 -1.71
CA LEU A 253 -7.11 0.24 -0.29
C LEU A 253 -6.79 -1.24 -0.07
N LEU A 254 -7.50 -2.14 -0.74
CA LEU A 254 -7.22 -3.58 -0.67
C LEU A 254 -5.82 -3.90 -1.22
N TYR A 255 -5.40 -3.24 -2.32
CA TYR A 255 -4.04 -3.35 -2.84
C TYR A 255 -2.99 -2.88 -1.82
N LEU A 256 -3.23 -1.77 -1.14
CA LEU A 256 -2.32 -1.28 -0.10
C LEU A 256 -2.25 -2.21 1.11
N ILE A 257 -3.40 -2.71 1.59
CA ILE A 257 -3.48 -3.67 2.69
C ILE A 257 -2.72 -4.96 2.33
N THR A 258 -2.91 -5.48 1.12
CA THR A 258 -2.18 -6.68 0.67
C THR A 258 -0.67 -6.42 0.58
N ARG A 259 -0.23 -5.25 0.11
CA ARG A 259 1.19 -4.85 0.15
C ARG A 259 1.74 -4.81 1.57
N ALA A 260 1.04 -4.17 2.50
CA ALA A 260 1.44 -4.13 3.91
C ALA A 260 1.47 -5.54 4.55
N ALA A 261 0.50 -6.39 4.24
CA ALA A 261 0.46 -7.77 4.74
C ALA A 261 1.68 -8.60 4.28
N LEU A 262 2.20 -8.33 3.09
CA LEU A 262 3.40 -9.01 2.60
C LEU A 262 4.68 -8.55 3.28
N MET A 263 4.74 -7.30 3.72
CA MET A 263 5.85 -6.83 4.56
C MET A 263 5.91 -7.57 5.90
N MET A 264 4.80 -8.15 6.37
CA MET A 264 4.73 -8.88 7.64
C MET A 264 5.10 -10.36 7.55
N ARG A 265 5.26 -10.92 6.34
CA ARG A 265 5.56 -12.35 6.15
C ARG A 265 7.04 -12.65 6.41
N ILE A 266 7.30 -13.84 6.95
CA ILE A 266 8.64 -14.43 7.06
C ILE A 266 8.89 -15.16 5.73
N PRO A 267 10.04 -14.98 5.06
CA PRO A 267 10.37 -15.79 3.89
C PRO A 267 10.46 -17.27 4.28
N ALA A 268 9.81 -18.13 3.50
CA ALA A 268 9.63 -19.55 3.77
C ALA A 268 10.95 -20.35 3.92
N GLU A 269 12.07 -19.80 3.45
CA GLU A 269 13.38 -20.44 3.44
C GLU A 269 14.03 -20.57 4.84
N GLU A 270 13.54 -19.83 5.83
CA GLU A 270 13.95 -19.95 7.25
C GLU A 270 12.97 -20.79 8.11
N ALA A 271 11.91 -21.35 7.51
CA ALA A 271 10.92 -22.17 8.23
C ALA A 271 11.19 -23.67 8.15
N ALA A 272 12.22 -24.10 7.42
CA ALA A 272 12.71 -25.47 7.51
C ALA A 272 13.36 -25.64 8.90
N PRO A 273 12.90 -26.59 9.74
CA PRO A 273 13.63 -26.91 10.95
C PRO A 273 15.06 -27.27 10.55
N GLU A 274 16.05 -26.73 11.27
CA GLU A 274 17.42 -27.24 11.20
C GLU A 274 17.34 -28.76 11.37
N GLU A 275 17.60 -29.51 10.30
CA GLU A 275 17.95 -30.91 10.43
C GLU A 275 19.17 -30.93 11.34
N VAL A 276 18.97 -31.39 12.57
CA VAL A 276 20.03 -31.72 13.49
C VAL A 276 20.84 -32.82 12.80
N LEU A 277 21.91 -32.43 12.12
CA LEU A 277 22.97 -33.33 11.73
C LEU A 277 23.58 -33.84 13.05
N VAL A 278 23.14 -35.03 13.45
CA VAL A 278 23.86 -35.85 14.42
C VAL A 278 25.12 -36.31 13.71
N GLU A 279 26.19 -35.50 13.80
CA GLU A 279 27.55 -35.98 13.64
C GLU A 279 27.89 -36.80 14.89
N ASP A 280 27.61 -38.10 14.86
CA ASP A 280 28.34 -39.03 15.72
C ASP A 280 29.64 -39.40 14.99
N SER A 281 30.72 -38.96 15.63
CA SER A 281 32.14 -39.04 15.25
C SER A 281 32.64 -40.44 14.92
N GLU A 282 33.35 -40.56 13.80
CA GLU A 282 34.34 -41.62 13.60
C GLU A 282 35.65 -41.31 14.35
N ASP A 283 36.36 -42.39 14.66
CA ASP A 283 37.80 -42.52 14.99
C ASP A 283 38.22 -42.58 16.47
N GLU A 284 38.24 -43.81 17.00
CA GLU A 284 39.26 -44.24 17.96
C GLU A 284 40.14 -45.33 17.33
N ILE A 285 41.41 -44.95 17.18
CA ILE A 285 42.54 -45.69 16.60
C ILE A 285 42.89 -46.88 17.50
N THR A 286 43.06 -48.08 16.92
CA THR A 286 43.86 -49.13 17.55
C THR A 286 44.97 -49.60 16.62
N ASP A 287 46.17 -49.23 17.06
CA ASP A 287 47.49 -49.69 16.68
C ASP A 287 47.61 -51.21 16.86
N ASN A 288 48.20 -51.91 15.90
CA ASN A 288 48.82 -53.21 16.14
C ASN A 288 49.95 -53.45 15.13
N THR A 289 51.12 -53.61 15.71
CA THR A 289 52.45 -53.83 15.14
C THR A 289 52.71 -55.32 14.89
N GLU A 290 53.77 -55.60 14.11
CA GLU A 290 54.51 -56.88 13.95
C GLU A 290 53.91 -57.89 12.93
N GLU A 291 54.64 -58.58 12.06
CA GLU A 291 56.08 -58.83 11.90
C GLU A 291 56.34 -59.49 10.52
N SER A 292 57.51 -59.21 9.91
CA SER A 292 58.33 -60.10 9.03
C SER A 292 57.68 -60.77 7.79
N THR A 293 58.30 -60.94 6.61
CA THR A 293 59.66 -61.35 6.29
C THR A 293 59.87 -61.20 4.77
N ASP A 294 61.09 -60.83 4.38
CA ASP A 294 61.89 -61.42 3.30
C ASP A 294 61.73 -61.15 1.79
N LEU A 295 62.91 -60.75 1.26
CA LEU A 295 63.64 -61.22 0.05
C LEU A 295 63.23 -60.65 -1.33
N GLN A 296 64.13 -59.83 -1.92
CA GLN A 296 64.99 -60.13 -3.11
C GLN A 296 64.20 -60.05 -4.45
N GLU A 297 64.62 -59.43 -5.56
CA GLU A 297 65.88 -59.10 -6.25
C GLU A 297 65.61 -57.77 -7.04
N GLY A 298 66.54 -56.91 -7.49
CA GLY A 298 67.80 -57.15 -8.17
C GLY A 298 67.63 -56.97 -9.69
N ILE A 299 68.11 -55.83 -10.21
CA ILE A 299 68.29 -55.37 -11.62
C ILE A 299 67.17 -54.51 -12.20
#